data_AF-A0A450W932-F1
#
_entry.id   AF-A0A450W932-F1
#
_cell.length_a   1.000
_cell.length_b   1.000
_cell.length_c   1.000
_cell.angle_alpha   90.00
_cell.angle_beta   90.00
_cell.angle_gamma   90.00
#
_symmetry.space_group_name_H-M   'P 1'
#
loop_
_entity.id
_entity.type
_entity.pdbx_description
1 polymer ?
#
loop_
_entity_poly.entity_id
_entity_poly.type
_entity_poly.pdbx_seq_one_letter_code
_entity_poly.pdbx_strand_id
1 'polypeptide(L)' 'MAYMSKAIDEVRAKETQGLEPVLTRSRWLLLKRPENLTEKQGIKLAELLKNNSRTVKSYLLKVEGFNNKAKLTTKKAHS' A
#
# COMPACT_ATOMS: atom_id res chain seq x y z
N MET A 1 13.18 -7.33 -0.50
CA MET A 1 12.28 -6.24 -0.05
C MET A 1 11.29 -6.74 1.01
N ALA A 2 11.70 -6.89 2.28
CA ALA A 2 10.80 -7.36 3.36
C ALA A 2 10.50 -6.29 4.43
N TYR A 3 11.43 -5.35 4.66
CA TYR A 3 11.32 -4.33 5.71
C TYR A 3 10.10 -3.41 5.55
N MET A 4 9.76 -3.01 4.32
CA MET A 4 8.67 -2.06 4.08
C MET A 4 7.29 -2.68 4.26
N SER A 5 7.11 -3.96 3.91
CA SER A 5 5.86 -4.69 4.17
C SER A 5 5.65 -4.91 5.67
N LYS A 6 6.73 -5.20 6.41
CA LYS A 6 6.68 -5.34 7.88
C LYS A 6 6.30 -4.02 8.56
N ALA A 7 6.88 -2.90 8.14
CA ALA A 7 6.56 -1.58 8.69
C ALA A 7 5.08 -1.20 8.49
N ILE A 8 4.52 -1.48 7.30
CA ILE A 8 3.08 -1.24 7.03
C ILE A 8 2.21 -2.12 7.92
N ASP A 9 2.60 -3.38 8.10
CA ASP A 9 1.87 -4.31 8.96
C ASP A 9 1.86 -3.90 10.43
N GLU A 10 2.98 -3.40 10.95
CA GLU A 10 3.09 -2.90 12.32
C GLU A 10 2.23 -1.66 12.56
N VAL A 11 2.24 -0.70 11.61
CA VAL A 11 1.39 0.50 11.67
C VAL A 11 -0.08 0.11 11.61
N ARG A 12 -0.46 -0.81 10.71
CA ARG A 12 -1.84 -1.32 10.61
C ARG A 12 -2.27 -2.00 11.91
N ALA A 13 -1.44 -2.86 12.49
CA ALA A 13 -1.76 -3.58 13.73
C ALA A 13 -2.03 -2.61 14.89
N LYS A 14 -1.21 -1.56 15.03
CA LYS A 14 -1.40 -0.51 16.04
C LYS A 14 -2.68 0.31 15.81
N GLU A 15 -2.99 0.66 14.56
CA GLU A 15 -4.24 1.41 14.26
C GLU A 15 -5.49 0.54 14.44
N THR A 16 -5.41 -0.78 14.19
CA THR A 16 -6.54 -1.71 14.35
C THR A 16 -6.86 -2.02 15.83
N GLN A 17 -5.88 -1.89 16.74
CA GLN A 17 -6.09 -2.17 18.17
C GLN A 17 -6.93 -1.10 18.90
N GLY A 18 -7.19 0.06 18.27
CA GLY A 18 -7.83 1.20 18.94
C GLY A 18 -9.16 1.67 18.35
N LEU A 19 -9.37 1.60 17.03
CA LEU A 19 -10.54 2.18 16.35
C LEU A 19 -10.84 1.47 15.02
N GLU A 20 -12.13 1.29 14.74
CA GLU A 20 -12.76 0.93 13.46
C GLU A 20 -12.18 -0.30 12.70
N PRO A 21 -12.96 -1.39 12.52
CA PRO A 21 -12.50 -2.63 11.88
C PRO A 21 -12.23 -2.51 10.35
N VAL A 22 -12.24 -1.30 9.80
CA VAL A 22 -11.98 -0.98 8.39
C VAL A 22 -10.61 -1.50 7.91
N LEU A 23 -9.61 -1.56 8.79
CA LEU A 23 -8.26 -2.05 8.45
C LEU A 23 -8.08 -3.57 8.59
N THR A 24 -9.01 -4.27 9.25
CA THR A 24 -8.87 -5.70 9.57
C THR A 24 -8.92 -6.59 8.33
N ARG A 25 -9.80 -6.28 7.37
CA ARG A 25 -9.94 -7.02 6.10
C ARG A 25 -9.10 -6.47 4.95
N SER A 26 -8.30 -5.43 5.23
CA SER A 26 -7.62 -4.63 4.21
C SER A 26 -6.10 -4.88 4.16
N ARG A 27 -5.58 -5.77 5.01
CA ARG A 27 -4.16 -6.14 5.08
C ARG A 27 -3.58 -6.52 3.72
N TRP A 28 -4.22 -7.44 3.01
CA TRP A 28 -3.73 -7.94 1.73
C TRP A 28 -3.74 -6.89 0.62
N LEU A 29 -4.71 -5.97 0.64
CA LEU A 29 -4.80 -4.85 -0.31
C LEU A 29 -3.56 -3.93 -0.19
N LEU A 30 -3.13 -3.65 1.04
CA LEU A 30 -2.00 -2.77 1.34
C LEU A 30 -0.63 -3.44 1.13
N LEU A 31 -0.59 -4.77 1.04
CA LEU A 31 0.65 -5.49 0.80
C LEU A 31 0.94 -5.69 -0.69
N LYS A 32 -0.11 -5.78 -1.51
CA LYS A 32 -0.04 -5.95 -2.96
C LYS A 32 0.42 -4.69 -3.68
N ARG A 33 1.03 -4.90 -4.86
CA ARG A 33 1.29 -3.83 -5.82
C ARG A 33 0.00 -3.44 -6.54
N PRO A 34 -0.17 -2.17 -6.97
CA PRO A 34 -1.37 -1.72 -7.68
C PRO A 34 -1.67 -2.56 -8.93
N GLU A 35 -0.63 -2.92 -9.67
CA GLU A 35 -0.69 -3.80 -10.86
C GLU A 35 -1.24 -5.21 -10.59
N ASN A 36 -1.23 -5.66 -9.32
CA ASN A 36 -1.70 -6.99 -8.90
C ASN A 36 -3.06 -6.93 -8.16
N LEU A 37 -3.71 -5.77 -8.15
CA LEU A 37 -5.04 -5.59 -7.58
C LEU A 37 -6.10 -5.91 -8.65
N THR A 38 -7.14 -6.63 -8.25
CA THR A 38 -8.33 -6.76 -9.08
C THR A 38 -9.13 -5.46 -9.06
N GLU A 39 -10.02 -5.25 -10.03
CA GLU A 39 -10.87 -4.05 -10.09
C GLU A 39 -11.68 -3.82 -8.80
N LYS A 40 -12.32 -4.89 -8.28
CA LYS A 40 -13.04 -4.86 -6.99
C LYS A 40 -12.12 -4.51 -5.82
N GLN A 41 -10.87 -4.95 -5.86
CA GLN A 41 -9.85 -4.61 -4.87
C GLN A 41 -9.43 -3.14 -4.99
N GLY A 42 -9.29 -2.62 -6.21
CA GLY A 42 -8.98 -1.22 -6.49
C GLY A 42 -10.05 -0.26 -5.95
N ILE A 43 -11.34 -0.57 -6.14
CA ILE A 43 -12.45 0.23 -5.62
C ILE A 43 -12.39 0.28 -4.09
N LYS A 44 -12.23 -0.88 -3.44
CA LYS A 44 -12.14 -0.97 -1.98
C LYS A 44 -10.90 -0.26 -1.42
N LEU A 45 -9.79 -0.29 -2.16
CA LEU A 45 -8.60 0.49 -1.81
C LEU A 45 -8.88 1.99 -1.93
N ALA A 46 -9.55 2.45 -3.00
CA ALA A 46 -9.88 3.86 -3.16
C ALA A 46 -10.80 4.39 -2.04
N GLU A 47 -11.76 3.59 -1.59
CA GLU A 47 -12.56 3.89 -0.40
C GLU A 47 -11.71 3.97 0.87
N LEU A 48 -10.76 3.04 1.03
CA LEU A 48 -9.81 3.05 2.15
C LEU A 48 -8.92 4.30 2.12
N LEU A 49 -8.46 4.71 0.92
CA LEU A 49 -7.59 5.87 0.72
C LEU A 49 -8.28 7.20 1.08
N LYS A 50 -9.62 7.26 1.03
CA LYS A 50 -10.39 8.42 1.50
C LYS A 50 -10.30 8.59 3.02
N ASN A 51 -9.94 7.55 3.76
CA ASN A 51 -9.67 7.65 5.19
C ASN A 51 -8.25 8.18 5.44
N ASN A 52 -8.14 9.20 6.30
CA ASN A 52 -6.89 9.89 6.59
C ASN A 52 -5.98 9.13 7.59
N SER A 53 -5.87 7.81 7.46
CA SER A 53 -5.11 6.93 8.37
C SER A 53 -3.62 6.88 8.02
N ARG A 54 -2.75 6.69 9.03
CA ARG A 54 -1.29 6.62 8.79
C ARG A 54 -0.91 5.36 7.98
N THR A 55 -1.69 4.30 8.08
CA THR A 55 -1.55 3.08 7.25
C THR A 55 -1.71 3.36 5.75
N VAL A 56 -2.64 4.24 5.38
CA VAL A 56 -2.86 4.64 3.98
C VAL A 56 -1.67 5.45 3.46
N LYS A 57 -1.16 6.38 4.27
CA LYS A 57 0.01 7.21 3.91
C LYS A 57 1.26 6.36 3.72
N SER A 58 1.50 5.38 4.59
CA SER A 58 2.65 4.48 4.46
C SER A 58 2.54 3.55 3.24
N TYR A 59 1.32 3.14 2.86
CA TYR A 59 1.07 2.43 1.62
C TYR A 59 1.40 3.28 0.38
N LEU A 60 0.94 4.54 0.33
CA LEU A 60 1.21 5.44 -0.79
C LEU A 60 2.73 5.69 -0.98
N LEU A 61 3.47 5.92 0.10
CA LEU A 61 4.94 6.08 0.05
C LEU A 61 5.65 4.84 -0.50
N LYS A 62 5.17 3.63 -0.15
CA LYS A 62 5.68 2.37 -0.72
C LYS A 62 5.37 2.27 -2.22
N VAL A 63 4.15 2.60 -2.64
CA VAL A 63 3.74 2.55 -4.05
C VAL A 63 4.53 3.55 -4.91
N GLU A 64 4.69 4.79 -4.44
CA GLU A 64 5.53 5.77 -5.14
C GLU A 64 6.98 5.31 -5.26
N GLY A 65 7.54 4.74 -4.20
CA GLY A 65 8.88 4.13 -4.23
C GLY A 65 9.02 3.02 -5.28
N PHE A 66 8.00 2.17 -5.45
CA PHE A 66 7.98 1.16 -6.50
C PHE A 66 7.85 1.76 -7.90
N ASN A 67 6.94 2.70 -8.09
CA ASN A 67 6.71 3.37 -9.38
C ASN A 67 7.96 4.12 -9.84
N ASN A 68 8.70 4.74 -8.92
CA ASN A 68 9.95 5.44 -9.23
C ASN A 68 11.08 4.47 -9.60
N LYS A 69 11.16 3.29 -8.95
CA LYS A 69 12.11 2.24 -9.39
C LYS A 69 11.79 1.72 -10.79
N ALA A 70 10.52 1.49 -11.11
CA ALA A 70 10.11 1.03 -12.44
C ALA A 70 10.49 2.05 -13.54
N LYS A 71 10.35 3.35 -13.27
CA LYS A 71 10.77 4.43 -14.19
C LYS A 71 12.29 4.54 -14.38
N LEU A 72 13.07 4.23 -13.34
CA LEU A 72 14.54 4.26 -13.41
C LEU A 72 15.11 3.07 -14.20
N THR A 73 14.47 1.90 -14.11
CA THR A 73 14.90 0.70 -14.86
C THR A 73 14.61 0.81 -16.35
N THR A 74 13.51 1.46 -16.75
CA THR A 74 13.18 1.65 -18.17
C THR A 74 14.05 2.71 -18.84
N LYS A 75 14.48 3.76 -18.11
CA LYS A 75 15.44 4.74 -18.65
C LYS A 75 16.84 4.16 -18.92
N LYS A 76 17.29 3.19 -18.11
CA LYS A 76 18.62 2.56 -18.27
C LYS A 76 18.70 1.53 -19.40
N ALA A 77 17.56 1.03 -19.88
CA ALA A 77 17.50 0.03 -20.95
C ALA A 77 17.56 0.64 -22.37
N HIS A 78 17.48 1.97 -22.49
CA HIS A 78 17.49 2.70 -23.76
C HIS A 78 18.68 3.67 -23.90
N SER A 79 19.75 3.46 -23.13
CA SER A 79 20.99 4.26 -23.13
C SER A 79 22.21 3.36 -23.27
#